data_AF-A0A2R6JGD1-F1
#
_entry.id   AF-A0A2R6JGD1-F1
#
_cell.length_a   1.000
_cell.length_b   1.000
_cell.length_c   1.000
_cell.angle_alpha   90.00
_cell.angle_beta   90.00
_cell.angle_gamma   90.00
#
_symmetry.space_group_name_H-M   'P 1'
#
loop_
_entity.id
_entity.type
_entity.pdbx_description
1 polymer ?
#
loop_
_entity_poly.entity_id
_entity_poly.type
_entity_poly.pdbx_seq_one_letter_code
_entity_poly.pdbx_strand_id
1 'polypeptide(L)'
;MGTNTASDLLSNVSGTSKCPLDYLREDEGLQFYLTGRGHAFVPDQRILKAAGYPATEFRIEYADVEAVDVEDATTDSTIQVETSDRSYSLSADENTEDERRECAEYIREQVGL
;
A
#
# COMPACT_ATOMS: atom_id res chain seq x y z
N MET A 1 -15.40 -16.69 -2.16
CA MET A 1 -14.60 -15.46 -2.23
C MET A 1 -13.21 -15.90 -2.62
N GLY A 2 -12.74 -15.54 -3.81
CA GLY A 2 -11.45 -15.98 -4.32
C GLY A 2 -10.34 -15.16 -3.69
N THR A 3 -9.35 -15.81 -3.10
CA THR A 3 -8.07 -15.19 -2.75
C THR A 3 -7.33 -14.97 -4.06
N ASN A 4 -7.29 -13.73 -4.56
CA ASN A 4 -6.38 -13.40 -5.66
C ASN A 4 -4.96 -13.65 -5.14
N THR A 5 -4.19 -14.49 -5.82
CA THR A 5 -2.80 -14.68 -5.42
C THR A 5 -2.01 -13.43 -5.78
N ALA A 6 -0.94 -13.14 -5.04
CA ALA A 6 -0.07 -12.00 -5.36
C ALA A 6 0.44 -12.04 -6.82
N SER A 7 0.45 -13.20 -7.48
CA SER A 7 0.78 -13.32 -8.92
C SER A 7 -0.29 -12.72 -9.86
N ASP A 8 -1.57 -12.75 -9.49
CA ASP A 8 -2.67 -12.24 -10.32
C ASP A 8 -2.66 -10.70 -10.39
N LEU A 9 -2.33 -10.04 -9.27
CA LEU A 9 -2.20 -8.58 -9.19
C LEU A 9 -1.00 -8.03 -9.99
N LEU A 10 -0.01 -8.88 -10.30
CA LEU A 10 1.27 -8.47 -10.91
C LEU A 10 1.32 -8.65 -12.43
N SER A 11 0.33 -9.30 -13.02
CA SER A 11 0.33 -9.65 -14.45
C SER A 11 0.19 -8.43 -15.39
N ASN A 12 -0.23 -7.26 -14.87
CA ASN A 12 -0.39 -6.03 -15.65
C ASN A 12 0.78 -5.04 -15.54
N VAL A 13 1.82 -5.32 -14.75
CA VAL A 13 2.98 -4.41 -14.60
C VAL A 13 3.99 -4.69 -15.72
N SER A 14 3.66 -4.29 -16.95
CA SER A 14 4.57 -4.41 -18.09
C SER A 14 5.61 -3.30 -18.05
N GLY A 15 6.86 -3.66 -17.72
CA GLY A 15 8.02 -2.79 -17.97
C GLY A 15 8.85 -2.51 -16.73
N THR A 16 9.91 -3.30 -16.53
CA THR A 16 11.12 -2.98 -15.74
C THR A 16 11.04 -2.80 -14.22
N SER A 17 9.88 -2.76 -13.58
CA SER A 17 9.80 -2.76 -12.11
C SER A 17 9.85 -4.18 -11.55
N LYS A 18 10.94 -4.52 -10.88
CA LYS A 18 11.18 -5.81 -10.23
C LYS A 18 10.01 -6.18 -9.30
N CYS A 19 9.67 -7.47 -9.28
CA CYS A 19 8.46 -8.01 -8.64
C CYS A 19 8.26 -7.48 -7.22
N PRO A 20 7.08 -6.94 -6.89
CA PRO A 20 6.65 -6.58 -5.53
C PRO A 20 6.91 -7.66 -4.46
N LEU A 21 6.97 -8.91 -4.90
CA LEU A 21 7.29 -10.08 -4.09
C LEU A 21 8.66 -10.00 -3.39
N ASP A 22 9.64 -9.29 -3.94
CA ASP A 22 10.97 -9.14 -3.31
C ASP A 22 10.91 -8.38 -1.96
N TYR A 23 9.85 -7.60 -1.72
CA TYR A 23 9.65 -6.86 -0.47
C TYR A 23 8.78 -7.63 0.55
N LEU A 24 8.17 -8.72 0.14
CA LEU A 24 7.31 -9.54 0.99
C LEU A 24 8.14 -10.59 1.71
N ARG A 25 7.76 -10.88 2.96
CA ARG A 25 8.21 -12.11 3.62
C ARG A 25 7.53 -13.31 3.00
N GLU A 26 8.14 -14.48 3.17
CA GLU A 26 7.59 -15.75 2.65
C GLU A 26 6.20 -16.08 3.22
N ASP A 27 5.87 -15.55 4.40
CA ASP A 27 4.59 -15.72 5.09
C ASP A 27 3.60 -14.56 4.89
N GLU A 28 3.94 -13.53 4.10
CA GLU A 28 3.09 -12.34 3.90
C GLU A 28 2.29 -12.41 2.60
N GLY A 29 0.99 -12.13 2.70
CA GLY A 29 0.10 -11.97 1.56
C GLY A 29 -0.07 -10.51 1.18
N LEU A 30 0.35 -10.12 -0.03
CA LEU A 30 0.05 -8.79 -0.58
C LEU A 30 -1.46 -8.64 -0.83
N GLN A 31 -2.09 -7.65 -0.20
CA GLN A 31 -3.51 -7.34 -0.41
C GLN A 31 -3.69 -6.20 -1.41
N PHE A 32 -2.93 -5.10 -1.24
CA PHE A 32 -3.01 -3.95 -2.13
C PHE A 32 -1.63 -3.49 -2.61
N TYR A 33 -1.62 -2.99 -3.84
CA TYR A 33 -0.48 -2.35 -4.45
C TYR A 33 -0.89 -0.97 -4.97
N LEU A 34 -0.27 0.06 -4.43
CA LEU A 34 -0.57 1.45 -4.76
C LEU A 34 0.54 2.04 -5.63
N THR A 35 0.14 2.72 -6.70
CA THR A 35 1.06 3.36 -7.64
C THR A 35 0.68 4.81 -7.94
N GLY A 36 1.70 5.60 -8.25
CA GLY A 36 1.61 7.05 -8.41
C GLY A 36 3.02 7.63 -8.41
N ARG A 37 3.29 8.62 -7.57
CA ARG A 37 4.66 9.15 -7.36
C ARG A 37 5.65 8.18 -6.68
N GLY A 38 5.27 6.92 -6.50
CA GLY A 38 6.09 5.86 -5.92
C GLY A 38 5.33 4.54 -5.91
N HIS A 39 5.86 3.58 -5.16
CA HIS A 39 5.26 2.26 -4.99
C HIS A 39 5.02 2.01 -3.51
N ALA A 40 3.77 1.75 -3.14
CA ALA A 40 3.44 1.28 -1.81
C ALA A 40 2.80 -0.11 -1.87
N PHE A 41 3.17 -0.94 -0.90
CA PHE A 41 2.73 -2.31 -0.75
C PHE A 41 2.01 -2.43 0.59
N VAL A 42 0.83 -3.03 0.57
CA VAL A 42 0.02 -3.25 1.76
C VAL A 42 -0.20 -4.76 1.92
N PRO A 43 0.80 -5.49 2.44
CA PRO A 43 0.63 -6.87 2.88
C PRO A 43 -0.14 -6.97 4.19
N ASP A 44 -0.54 -8.18 4.54
CA ASP A 44 -1.35 -8.52 5.71
C ASP A 44 -0.72 -8.30 7.09
N GLN A 45 0.54 -7.84 7.17
CA GLN A 45 1.21 -7.57 8.43
C GLN A 45 1.66 -6.11 8.61
N ARG A 46 1.80 -5.34 7.52
CA ARG A 46 2.41 -4.00 7.56
C ARG A 46 2.17 -3.20 6.28
N ILE A 47 2.52 -1.93 6.31
CA ILE A 47 2.59 -1.05 5.14
C ILE A 47 4.05 -0.80 4.79
N LEU A 48 4.37 -0.85 3.49
CA LEU A 48 5.70 -0.57 2.96
C LEU A 48 5.60 0.47 1.85
N LYS A 49 6.55 1.41 1.80
CA LYS A 49 6.75 2.28 0.63
C LYS A 49 8.18 2.17 0.16
N ALA A 50 8.39 1.98 -1.15
CA ALA A 50 9.70 1.94 -1.76
C ALA A 50 10.08 3.30 -2.38
N ALA A 51 11.30 3.76 -2.09
CA ALA A 51 11.92 4.95 -2.69
C ALA A 51 12.62 4.64 -4.04
N GLY A 52 12.60 3.38 -4.47
CA GLY A 52 13.31 2.83 -5.62
C GLY A 52 13.86 1.44 -5.28
N TYR A 53 14.27 0.62 -6.25
CA TYR A 53 14.83 -0.70 -5.92
C TYR A 53 16.34 -0.62 -5.60
N PRO A 54 16.84 -1.25 -4.52
CA PRO A 54 16.14 -2.02 -3.46
C PRO A 54 15.84 -1.20 -2.18
N ALA A 55 15.68 0.11 -2.30
CA ALA A 55 15.54 1.03 -1.16
C ALA A 55 14.08 1.18 -0.71
N THR A 56 13.80 0.70 0.50
CA THR A 56 12.57 1.03 1.22
C THR A 56 12.64 2.47 1.76
N GLU A 57 11.62 3.28 1.49
CA GLU A 57 11.47 4.63 2.05
C GLU A 57 11.04 4.56 3.51
N PHE A 58 9.97 3.79 3.78
CA PHE A 58 9.49 3.53 5.13
C PHE A 58 8.72 2.22 5.24
N ARG A 59 8.57 1.79 6.49
CA ARG A 59 7.81 0.64 6.93
C ARG A 59 6.97 1.06 8.14
N ILE A 60 5.70 0.69 8.15
CA ILE A 60 4.76 1.01 9.23
C ILE A 60 4.10 -0.30 9.65
N GLU A 61 4.29 -0.73 10.89
CA GLU A 61 3.54 -1.88 11.42
C GLU A 61 2.11 -1.44 11.70
N TYR A 62 1.13 -2.32 11.49
CA TYR A 62 -0.27 -1.99 11.80
C TYR A 62 -0.47 -1.57 13.26
N ALA A 63 0.30 -2.15 14.18
CA ALA A 63 0.27 -1.78 15.60
C ALA A 63 0.64 -0.31 15.88
N ASP A 64 1.31 0.39 14.96
CA ASP A 64 1.75 1.77 15.12
C ASP A 64 0.76 2.79 14.50
N VAL A 65 -0.23 2.33 13.73
CA VAL A 65 -1.18 3.19 13.02
C VAL A 65 -2.30 3.63 13.95
N GLU A 66 -2.56 4.93 13.99
CA GLU A 66 -3.59 5.57 14.82
C GLU A 66 -4.75 6.14 14.01
N ALA A 67 -4.52 6.53 12.75
CA ALA A 67 -5.56 7.00 11.85
C ALA A 67 -5.21 6.71 10.38
N VAL A 68 -6.25 6.62 9.55
CA VAL A 68 -6.13 6.42 8.10
C VAL A 68 -7.18 7.24 7.40
N ASP A 69 -6.78 8.05 6.43
CA ASP A 69 -7.67 8.90 5.62
C ASP A 69 -7.33 8.83 4.14
N VAL A 70 -8.35 9.01 3.30
CA VAL A 70 -8.17 9.12 1.85
C VAL A 70 -8.31 10.59 1.48
N GLU A 71 -7.25 11.14 0.91
CA GLU A 71 -7.24 12.50 0.37
C GLU A 71 -7.26 12.42 -1.15
N ASP A 72 -8.44 12.63 -1.73
CA ASP A 72 -8.62 12.76 -3.18
C ASP A 72 -8.52 14.24 -3.59
N ALA A 73 -7.51 14.59 -4.37
CA ALA A 73 -7.44 15.86 -5.08
C ALA A 73 -7.53 15.63 -6.59
N THR A 74 -7.87 16.69 -7.33
CA THR A 74 -8.04 16.65 -8.80
C THR A 74 -6.81 16.13 -9.55
N THR A 75 -5.62 16.20 -8.94
CA THR A 75 -4.34 15.87 -9.59
C THR A 75 -3.51 14.86 -8.82
N ASP A 76 -3.72 14.73 -7.51
CA ASP A 76 -2.97 13.82 -6.65
C ASP A 76 -3.95 13.18 -5.66
N SER A 77 -4.01 11.86 -5.62
CA SER A 77 -4.82 11.09 -4.68
C SER A 77 -3.90 10.28 -3.78
N THR A 78 -4.07 10.45 -2.48
CA THR A 78 -3.20 9.81 -1.48
C THR A 78 -4.01 9.14 -0.38
N ILE A 79 -3.42 8.11 0.22
CA ILE A 79 -3.87 7.57 1.50
C ILE A 79 -2.91 8.09 2.56
N GLN A 80 -3.44 8.89 3.50
CA GLN A 80 -2.71 9.32 4.69
C GLN A 80 -2.82 8.25 5.76
N VAL A 81 -1.67 7.94 6.38
CA VAL A 81 -1.54 7.02 7.51
C VAL A 81 -0.86 7.77 8.63
N GLU A 82 -1.55 7.94 9.75
CA GLU A 82 -1.01 8.59 10.93
C GLU A 82 -0.50 7.56 11.93
N THR A 83 0.64 7.85 12.52
CA THR A 83 1.23 7.13 13.66
C THR A 83 1.50 8.13 14.78
N SER A 84 1.76 7.65 15.99
CA SER A 84 2.04 8.50 17.15
C SER A 84 3.19 9.50 16.93
N ASP A 85 4.14 9.19 16.06
CA ASP A 85 5.32 10.01 15.81
C ASP A 85 5.21 10.93 14.57
N ARG A 86 4.43 10.53 13.55
CA ARG A 86 4.31 11.25 12.26
C ARG A 86 3.19 10.74 11.37
N SER A 87 2.80 11.57 10.39
CA SER A 87 1.94 11.20 9.25
C SER A 87 2.77 10.78 8.02
N TYR A 88 2.26 9.79 7.29
CA TYR A 88 2.83 9.24 6.07
C TYR A 88 1.83 9.31 4.93
N SER A 89 2.32 9.59 3.72
CA SER A 89 1.49 9.64 2.50
C SER A 89 1.85 8.51 1.55
N LEU A 90 0.84 7.71 1.20
CA LEU A 90 0.90 6.69 0.15
C LEU A 90 0.27 7.28 -1.12
N SER A 91 1.09 7.58 -2.13
CA SER A 91 0.59 8.02 -3.44
C SER A 91 -0.15 6.87 -4.13
N ALA A 92 -1.36 7.15 -4.61
CA ALA A 92 -2.25 6.19 -5.24
C ALA A 92 -3.01 6.83 -6.41
N ASP A 93 -2.33 7.74 -7.11
CA ASP A 93 -2.86 8.58 -8.19
C ASP A 93 -3.26 7.75 -9.42
N GLU A 94 -2.60 6.59 -9.62
CA GLU A 94 -2.87 5.66 -10.73
C GLU A 94 -3.90 4.58 -10.36
N ASN A 95 -4.21 4.43 -9.07
CA ASN A 95 -5.27 3.54 -8.62
C ASN A 95 -6.65 4.16 -8.88
N THR A 96 -7.69 3.33 -8.92
CA THR A 96 -9.07 3.80 -8.93
C THR A 96 -9.49 4.33 -7.57
N GLU A 97 -10.55 5.14 -7.54
CA GLU A 97 -11.14 5.65 -6.30
C GLU A 97 -11.60 4.51 -5.37
N ASP A 98 -12.18 3.45 -5.95
CA ASP A 98 -12.63 2.28 -5.20
C ASP A 98 -11.44 1.51 -4.61
N GLU A 99 -10.37 1.26 -5.38
CA GLU A 99 -9.15 0.60 -4.87
C GLU A 99 -8.51 1.37 -3.71
N ARG A 100 -8.50 2.72 -3.78
CA ARG A 100 -8.00 3.55 -2.67
C ARG A 100 -8.85 3.41 -1.42
N ARG A 101 -10.17 3.43 -1.56
CA ARG A 101 -11.09 3.27 -0.43
C ARG A 101 -11.00 1.88 0.17
N GLU A 102 -11.03 0.83 -0.65
CA GLU A 102 -10.88 -0.56 -0.20
C GLU A 102 -9.53 -0.76 0.52
N CYS A 103 -8.45 -0.17 0.02
CA CYS A 103 -7.15 -0.20 0.68
C CYS A 103 -7.17 0.51 2.04
N ALA A 104 -7.77 1.70 2.13
CA ALA A 104 -7.85 2.44 3.38
C ALA A 104 -8.74 1.73 4.41
N GLU A 105 -9.88 1.18 3.98
CA GLU A 105 -10.77 0.36 4.80
C GLU A 105 -10.05 -0.89 5.30
N TYR A 106 -9.33 -1.59 4.42
CA TYR A 106 -8.53 -2.75 4.82
C TYR A 106 -7.51 -2.42 5.91
N ILE A 107 -6.78 -1.30 5.78
CA ILE A 107 -5.82 -0.87 6.81
C ILE A 107 -6.56 -0.58 8.12
N ARG A 108 -7.70 0.12 8.09
CA ARG A 108 -8.52 0.41 9.28
C ARG A 108 -8.98 -0.88 9.97
N GLU A 109 -9.41 -1.88 9.20
CA GLU A 109 -9.81 -3.19 9.73
C GLU A 109 -8.65 -3.91 10.43
N GLN A 110 -7.42 -3.84 9.90
CA GLN A 110 -6.25 -4.44 10.54
C GLN A 110 -5.92 -3.83 11.91
N VAL A 111 -6.32 -2.58 12.14
CA VAL A 111 -5.96 -1.82 13.36
C VAL A 111 -7.15 -1.58 14.29
N GLY A 112 -8.36 -1.95 13.88
CA GLY A 112 -9.59 -1.81 14.67
C GLY A 112 -10.14 -0.39 14.74
N LEU A 113 -9.96 0.40 13.67
CA LEU A 113 -10.51 1.76 13.51
C LEU A 113 -11.88 1.78 12.83
#